data_AF-A0A660QMZ3-F1
#
_entry.id   AF-A0A660QMZ3-F1
#
_cell.length_a   1.000
_cell.length_b   1.000
_cell.length_c   1.000
_cell.angle_alpha   90.00
_cell.angle_beta   90.00
_cell.angle_gamma   90.00
#
_symmetry.space_group_name_H-M   'P 1'
#
loop_
_entity.id
_entity.type
_entity.pdbx_description
1 polymer ?
#
loop_
_entity_poly.entity_id
_entity_poly.type
_entity_poly.pdbx_seq_one_letter_code
_entity_poly.pdbx_strand_id
1 'polypeptide(L)'
;VPKEVTGGLETIAVRMPSHPVAQMLIELSEAPIAAPSANLSGRPSPTREEHVVEDLYGLVDVIIESGETPLGIESTIVDMSRDTPVLLRPGAATVEDIRKTLPDIKIPEFVVASEMKPEKTLAPGMSYRHYAPRKPLVLVINRENLDTALKKYPDAVILCSLEDSQSFKGRHVITLGTLEQPFTIAQNLFHALRTVDNLPQRHAIALGFEPRGILFSVMNRLRKAASEII
;
A
#
# COMPACT_ATOMS: atom_id res chain seq x y z
N VAL A 1 -16.93 -21.37 5.27
CA VAL A 1 -16.40 -20.02 5.56
C VAL A 1 -17.61 -19.09 5.70
N PRO A 2 -17.75 -18.34 6.81
CA PRO A 2 -18.88 -17.42 7.00
C PRO A 2 -18.95 -16.31 5.94
N LYS A 3 -20.15 -15.77 5.68
CA LYS A 3 -20.36 -14.74 4.64
C LYS A 3 -19.71 -13.40 5.00
N GLU A 4 -19.53 -13.13 6.29
CA GLU A 4 -18.83 -11.97 6.83
C GLU A 4 -17.38 -11.94 6.37
N VAL A 5 -16.75 -13.12 6.23
CA VAL A 5 -15.37 -13.26 5.74
C VAL A 5 -15.29 -13.09 4.23
N THR A 6 -16.27 -13.60 3.48
CA THR A 6 -16.27 -13.54 2.01
C THR A 6 -16.88 -12.25 1.45
N GLY A 7 -17.47 -11.40 2.30
CA GLY A 7 -18.27 -10.26 1.84
C GLY A 7 -19.51 -10.69 1.05
N GLY A 8 -20.04 -11.89 1.33
CA GLY A 8 -21.15 -12.49 0.59
C GLY A 8 -20.79 -13.07 -0.79
N LEU A 9 -19.49 -13.16 -1.13
CA LEU A 9 -19.01 -13.81 -2.34
C LEU A 9 -18.95 -15.34 -2.19
N GLU A 10 -18.95 -16.03 -3.33
CA GLU A 10 -18.75 -17.49 -3.43
C GLU A 10 -17.27 -17.90 -3.36
N THR A 11 -16.35 -16.93 -3.43
CA THR A 11 -14.91 -17.16 -3.39
C THR A 11 -14.30 -16.69 -2.05
N ILE A 12 -13.14 -17.25 -1.70
CA ILE A 12 -12.35 -16.86 -0.52
C ILE A 12 -10.91 -16.54 -0.94
N ALA A 13 -10.32 -15.51 -0.32
CA ALA A 13 -8.89 -15.24 -0.40
C ALA A 13 -8.15 -15.92 0.76
N VAL A 14 -7.11 -16.70 0.45
CA VAL A 14 -6.31 -17.43 1.44
C VAL A 14 -4.84 -17.05 1.27
N ARG A 15 -4.10 -17.00 2.37
CA ARG A 15 -2.63 -16.83 2.38
C ARG A 15 -2.03 -17.58 3.57
N MET A 16 -0.77 -17.99 3.43
CA MET A 16 0.05 -18.45 4.55
C MET A 16 1.07 -17.35 4.87
N PRO A 17 0.99 -16.65 6.01
CA PRO A 17 1.90 -15.56 6.32
C PRO A 17 3.33 -16.09 6.54
N SER A 18 4.32 -15.42 5.98
CA SER A 18 5.74 -15.71 6.20
C SER A 18 6.27 -14.92 7.40
N HIS A 19 5.66 -15.09 8.57
CA HIS A 19 6.05 -14.42 9.81
C HIS A 19 5.90 -15.38 11.01
N PRO A 20 6.94 -15.61 11.82
CA PRO A 20 6.93 -16.64 12.86
C PRO A 20 5.84 -16.40 13.91
N VAL A 21 5.62 -15.16 14.34
CA VAL A 21 4.56 -14.83 15.31
C VAL A 21 3.17 -15.09 14.73
N ALA A 22 2.94 -14.80 13.45
CA ALA A 22 1.63 -15.03 12.83
C ALA A 22 1.37 -16.53 12.61
N GLN A 23 2.41 -17.29 12.25
CA GLN A 23 2.32 -18.75 12.12
C GLN A 23 2.05 -19.41 13.48
N MET A 24 2.80 -19.02 14.51
CA MET A 24 2.61 -19.50 15.88
C MET A 24 1.21 -19.17 16.41
N LEU A 25 0.71 -17.95 16.14
CA LEU A 25 -0.65 -17.58 16.52
C LEU A 25 -1.70 -18.47 15.84
N ILE A 26 -1.57 -18.74 14.53
CA ILE A 26 -2.49 -19.62 13.80
C ILE A 26 -2.42 -21.05 14.35
N GLU A 27 -1.22 -21.57 14.61
CA GLU A 27 -0.99 -22.90 15.14
C GLU A 27 -1.61 -23.07 16.53
N LEU A 28 -1.30 -22.16 17.46
CA LEU A 28 -1.83 -22.19 18.83
C LEU A 28 -3.33 -21.89 18.91
N SER A 29 -3.91 -21.19 17.93
CA SER A 29 -5.35 -20.94 17.88
C SER A 29 -6.15 -22.16 17.39
N GLU A 30 -5.48 -23.16 16.81
CA GLU A 30 -6.09 -24.35 16.18
C GLU A 30 -7.19 -23.99 15.14
N ALA A 31 -7.10 -22.80 14.53
CA ALA A 31 -8.12 -22.26 13.64
C ALA A 31 -7.53 -21.31 12.58
N PRO A 32 -8.15 -21.23 11.38
CA PRO A 32 -7.80 -20.19 10.41
C PRO A 32 -8.21 -18.80 10.92
N ILE A 33 -7.35 -17.81 10.73
CA ILE A 33 -7.57 -16.44 11.18
C ILE A 33 -7.95 -15.54 9.99
N ALA A 34 -9.15 -14.96 10.03
CA ALA A 34 -9.55 -13.90 9.12
C ALA A 34 -8.98 -12.56 9.60
N ALA A 35 -8.11 -11.93 8.81
CA ALA A 35 -7.44 -10.69 9.20
C ALA A 35 -7.26 -9.72 8.01
N PRO A 36 -7.97 -8.57 7.99
CA PRO A 36 -7.62 -7.43 7.15
C PRO A 36 -6.39 -6.68 7.74
N SER A 37 -6.04 -5.53 7.17
CA SER A 37 -5.02 -4.66 7.76
C SER A 37 -5.53 -4.04 9.08
N ALA A 38 -4.67 -3.97 10.10
CA ALA A 38 -5.03 -3.56 11.46
C ALA A 38 -5.05 -2.02 11.64
N ASN A 39 -5.77 -1.33 10.77
CA ASN A 39 -5.95 0.13 10.80
C ASN A 39 -7.42 0.51 10.81
N LEU A 40 -7.72 1.73 11.25
CA LEU A 40 -9.03 2.32 10.99
C LEU A 40 -9.25 2.45 9.48
N SER A 41 -10.46 2.15 9.03
CA SER A 41 -10.79 2.12 7.60
C SER A 41 -10.39 3.42 6.89
N GLY A 42 -9.74 3.28 5.73
CA GLY A 42 -9.25 4.39 4.90
C GLY A 42 -7.84 4.89 5.24
N ARG A 43 -7.35 4.68 6.48
CA ARG A 43 -6.00 5.09 6.89
C ARG A 43 -4.91 4.27 6.20
N PRO A 44 -3.65 4.76 6.15
CA PRO A 44 -2.51 3.96 5.69
C PRO A 44 -2.38 2.66 6.51
N SER A 45 -2.07 1.55 5.85
CA SER A 45 -1.91 0.25 6.51
C SER A 45 -0.82 0.32 7.59
N PRO A 46 -0.95 -0.41 8.71
CA PRO A 46 0.03 -0.35 9.78
C PRO A 46 1.24 -1.23 9.42
N THR A 47 2.43 -0.63 9.47
CA THR A 47 3.70 -1.36 9.29
C THR A 47 4.57 -1.40 10.55
N ARG A 48 4.09 -0.80 11.65
CA ARG A 48 4.75 -0.65 12.94
C ARG A 48 3.72 -0.76 14.05
N GLU A 49 4.17 -1.12 15.25
CA GLU A 49 3.33 -1.29 16.45
C GLU A 49 2.59 0.00 16.80
N GLU A 50 3.32 1.12 16.80
CA GLU A 50 2.78 2.46 17.05
C GLU A 50 1.59 2.82 16.15
N HIS A 51 1.58 2.33 14.91
CA HIS A 51 0.47 2.56 13.98
C HIS A 51 -0.80 1.81 14.39
N VAL A 52 -0.65 0.59 14.93
CA VAL A 52 -1.77 -0.23 15.41
C VAL A 52 -2.28 0.32 16.72
N VAL A 53 -1.39 0.72 17.64
CA VAL A 53 -1.75 1.35 18.92
C VAL A 53 -2.51 2.66 18.67
N GLU A 54 -2.02 3.53 17.78
CA GLU A 54 -2.68 4.79 17.42
C GLU A 54 -4.13 4.58 16.94
N ASP A 55 -4.37 3.51 16.18
CA ASP A 55 -5.66 3.26 15.54
C ASP A 55 -6.62 2.43 16.41
N LEU A 56 -6.12 1.46 17.18
CA LEU A 56 -6.92 0.38 17.76
C LEU A 56 -6.79 0.24 19.29
N TYR A 57 -5.92 1.00 19.97
CA TYR A 57 -5.78 0.88 21.42
C TYR A 57 -7.11 1.19 22.12
N GLY A 58 -7.56 0.26 22.97
CA GLY A 58 -8.86 0.33 23.64
C GLY A 58 -10.07 -0.06 22.77
N LEU A 59 -9.87 -0.42 21.49
CA LEU A 59 -10.91 -0.89 20.57
C LEU A 59 -10.84 -2.39 20.27
N VAL A 60 -9.70 -3.03 20.58
CA VAL A 60 -9.47 -4.46 20.38
C VAL A 60 -8.97 -5.10 21.67
N ASP A 61 -9.23 -6.40 21.83
CA ASP A 61 -8.86 -7.13 23.05
C ASP A 61 -7.35 -7.27 23.22
N VAL A 62 -6.61 -7.44 22.11
CA VAL A 62 -5.18 -7.73 22.12
C VAL A 62 -4.47 -7.05 20.95
N ILE A 63 -3.28 -6.52 21.22
CA ILE A 63 -2.28 -6.12 20.22
C ILE A 63 -1.02 -6.93 20.50
N ILE A 64 -0.49 -7.61 19.47
CA ILE A 64 0.78 -8.34 19.57
C ILE A 64 1.87 -7.48 18.95
N GLU A 65 2.84 -7.10 19.78
CA GLU A 65 4.02 -6.33 19.39
C GLU A 65 5.10 -7.29 18.88
N SER A 66 5.50 -7.13 17.61
CA SER A 66 6.52 -7.98 16.95
C SER A 66 7.43 -7.21 16.00
N GLY A 67 7.63 -5.93 16.26
CA GLY A 67 8.45 -5.01 15.48
C GLY A 67 7.82 -4.55 14.17
N GLU A 68 8.66 -3.99 13.30
CA GLU A 68 8.25 -3.50 12.00
C GLU A 68 8.03 -4.64 11.00
N THR A 69 7.02 -4.49 10.13
CA THR A 69 6.80 -5.46 9.06
C THR A 69 7.93 -5.38 8.03
N PRO A 70 8.52 -6.52 7.59
CA PRO A 70 9.73 -6.51 6.78
C PRO A 70 9.53 -5.97 5.35
N LEU A 71 8.31 -6.06 4.81
CA LEU A 71 8.01 -5.69 3.42
C LEU A 71 7.24 -4.36 3.31
N GLY A 72 6.58 -3.93 4.39
CA GLY A 72 5.77 -2.70 4.50
C GLY A 72 4.64 -2.52 3.48
N ILE A 73 4.30 -3.54 2.68
CA ILE A 73 3.18 -3.53 1.74
C ILE A 73 2.39 -4.84 1.82
N GLU A 74 1.12 -4.79 1.46
CA GLU A 74 0.25 -5.97 1.56
C GLU A 74 0.62 -7.07 0.56
N SER A 75 0.05 -8.25 0.80
CA SER A 75 0.19 -9.39 -0.09
C SER A 75 -0.38 -9.13 -1.49
N THR A 76 0.27 -9.73 -2.47
CA THR A 76 -0.27 -9.88 -3.83
C THR A 76 -1.47 -10.82 -3.80
N ILE A 77 -2.52 -10.51 -4.56
CA ILE A 77 -3.73 -11.31 -4.66
C ILE A 77 -3.90 -11.74 -6.12
N VAL A 78 -3.92 -13.05 -6.34
CA VAL A 78 -4.20 -13.68 -7.63
C VAL A 78 -5.50 -14.45 -7.53
N ASP A 79 -6.44 -14.15 -8.43
CA ASP A 79 -7.66 -14.91 -8.62
C ASP A 79 -7.35 -16.18 -9.42
N MET A 80 -7.55 -17.32 -8.77
CA MET A 80 -7.35 -18.66 -9.33
C MET A 80 -8.68 -19.35 -9.65
N SER A 81 -9.84 -18.69 -9.49
CA SER A 81 -11.15 -19.30 -9.73
C SER A 81 -11.62 -19.22 -11.18
N ARG A 82 -10.73 -18.82 -12.11
CA ARG A 82 -10.99 -18.63 -13.54
C ARG A 82 -10.03 -19.49 -14.36
N ASP A 83 -10.38 -19.70 -15.63
CA ASP A 83 -9.52 -20.45 -16.57
C ASP A 83 -8.12 -19.83 -16.73
N THR A 84 -8.03 -18.51 -16.64
CA THR A 84 -6.75 -17.80 -16.60
C THR A 84 -6.58 -17.10 -15.26
N PRO A 85 -5.46 -17.32 -14.54
CA PRO A 85 -5.15 -16.56 -13.33
C PRO A 85 -5.17 -15.05 -13.58
N VAL A 86 -5.75 -14.29 -12.65
CA VAL A 86 -5.87 -12.83 -12.78
C VAL A 86 -5.26 -12.14 -11.57
N LEU A 87 -4.36 -11.19 -11.79
CA LEU A 87 -3.88 -10.33 -10.71
C LEU A 87 -5.01 -9.39 -10.27
N LEU A 88 -5.46 -9.50 -9.02
CA LEU A 88 -6.47 -8.61 -8.44
C LEU A 88 -5.83 -7.44 -7.70
N ARG A 89 -4.71 -7.69 -7.03
CA ARG A 89 -3.99 -6.66 -6.27
C ARG A 89 -2.48 -6.92 -6.32
N PRO A 90 -1.66 -5.95 -6.77
CA PRO A 90 -0.22 -6.05 -6.69
C PRO A 90 0.24 -5.83 -5.24
N GLY A 91 1.26 -6.57 -4.82
CA GLY A 91 1.81 -6.53 -3.48
C GLY A 91 3.28 -6.93 -3.46
N ALA A 92 3.73 -7.53 -2.36
CA ALA A 92 5.13 -7.90 -2.17
C ALA A 92 5.67 -8.93 -3.19
N ALA A 93 4.84 -9.89 -3.62
CA ALA A 93 5.22 -10.80 -4.70
C ALA A 93 5.05 -10.06 -6.03
N THR A 94 6.16 -9.77 -6.69
CA THR A 94 6.16 -8.96 -7.92
C THR A 94 5.49 -9.72 -9.08
N VAL A 95 5.03 -8.98 -10.09
CA VAL A 95 4.47 -9.58 -11.30
C VAL A 95 5.50 -10.48 -11.98
N GLU A 96 6.76 -10.04 -11.99
CA GLU A 96 7.90 -10.74 -12.54
C GLU A 96 8.17 -12.05 -11.80
N ASP A 97 8.07 -12.06 -10.47
CA ASP A 97 8.20 -13.29 -9.68
C ASP A 97 7.04 -14.25 -9.92
N ILE A 98 5.81 -13.74 -9.98
CA ILE A 98 4.61 -14.56 -10.21
C ILE A 98 4.66 -15.20 -11.59
N ARG A 99 5.10 -14.48 -12.63
CA ARG A 99 5.22 -14.99 -14.00
C ARG A 99 6.21 -16.15 -14.15
N LYS A 100 7.15 -16.32 -13.22
CA LYS A 100 8.04 -17.51 -13.22
C LYS A 100 7.26 -18.80 -12.99
N THR A 101 6.11 -18.73 -12.31
CA THR A 101 5.25 -19.88 -12.01
C THR A 101 3.93 -19.84 -12.78
N LEU A 102 3.37 -18.65 -13.02
CA LEU A 102 2.11 -18.41 -13.72
C LEU A 102 2.37 -17.51 -14.95
N PRO A 103 2.96 -18.03 -16.03
CA PRO A 103 3.37 -17.21 -17.18
C PRO A 103 2.19 -16.50 -17.85
N ASP A 104 1.02 -17.13 -17.86
CA ASP A 104 -0.20 -16.63 -18.53
C ASP A 104 -1.05 -15.71 -17.64
N ILE A 105 -0.55 -15.26 -16.49
CA ILE A 105 -1.31 -14.40 -15.58
C ILE A 105 -1.75 -13.12 -16.29
N LYS A 106 -3.06 -12.85 -16.24
CA LYS A 106 -3.66 -11.63 -16.76
C LYS A 106 -3.53 -10.51 -15.74
N ILE A 107 -3.13 -9.34 -16.22
CA ILE A 107 -3.06 -8.11 -15.43
C ILE A 107 -4.14 -7.17 -15.97
N PRO A 108 -5.27 -7.03 -15.28
CA PRO A 108 -6.35 -6.16 -15.74
C PRO A 108 -5.93 -4.69 -15.78
N GLU A 109 -6.57 -3.92 -16.66
CA GLU A 109 -6.31 -2.49 -16.79
C GLU A 109 -6.57 -1.72 -15.50
N PHE A 110 -7.59 -2.08 -14.71
CA PHE A 110 -7.86 -1.44 -13.40
C PHE A 110 -6.73 -1.61 -12.37
N VAL A 111 -5.83 -2.57 -12.57
CA VAL A 111 -4.64 -2.74 -11.73
C VAL A 111 -3.54 -1.75 -12.15
N VAL A 112 -3.48 -1.44 -13.44
CA VAL A 112 -2.47 -0.58 -14.08
C VAL A 112 -2.89 0.89 -14.05
N ALA A 113 -4.16 1.19 -14.34
CA ALA A 113 -4.74 2.52 -14.43
C ALA A 113 -5.67 2.78 -13.23
N SER A 114 -5.47 3.93 -12.57
CA SER A 114 -6.23 4.32 -11.37
C SER A 114 -7.66 4.79 -11.63
N GLU A 115 -8.06 4.97 -12.89
CA GLU A 115 -9.30 5.65 -13.25
C GLU A 115 -10.47 4.70 -13.51
N MET A 116 -10.23 3.39 -13.66
CA MET A 116 -11.30 2.43 -13.92
C MET A 116 -11.71 1.66 -12.66
N LYS A 117 -12.98 1.77 -12.31
CA LYS A 117 -13.61 0.97 -11.25
C LYS A 117 -13.76 -0.47 -11.74
N PRO A 118 -13.34 -1.48 -10.97
CA PRO A 118 -13.90 -2.81 -11.15
C PRO A 118 -15.39 -2.76 -10.78
N GLU A 119 -16.28 -3.33 -11.61
CA GLU A 119 -17.74 -3.36 -11.37
C GLU A 119 -18.11 -4.00 -10.03
N LYS A 120 -17.24 -4.87 -9.49
CA LYS A 120 -17.37 -5.50 -8.17
C LYS A 120 -16.05 -5.45 -7.41
N THR A 121 -16.11 -5.18 -6.11
CA THR A 121 -14.95 -5.31 -5.20
C THR A 121 -14.72 -6.80 -4.91
N LEU A 122 -13.76 -7.40 -5.62
CA LEU A 122 -13.41 -8.82 -5.50
C LEU A 122 -12.29 -9.09 -4.48
N ALA A 123 -11.56 -8.05 -4.06
CA ALA A 123 -10.48 -8.15 -3.11
C ALA A 123 -10.32 -6.84 -2.30
N PRO A 124 -9.74 -6.91 -1.07
CA PRO A 124 -9.48 -5.73 -0.26
C PRO A 124 -8.54 -4.72 -0.95
N GLY A 125 -8.87 -3.44 -0.83
CA GLY A 125 -8.08 -2.34 -1.42
C GLY A 125 -8.41 -2.04 -2.89
N MET A 126 -9.56 -2.48 -3.41
CA MET A 126 -10.04 -2.15 -4.77
C MET A 126 -11.00 -0.94 -4.85
N SER A 127 -11.44 -0.35 -3.73
CA SER A 127 -12.37 0.80 -3.71
C SER A 127 -11.67 2.17 -3.67
N TYR A 128 -12.43 3.28 -3.77
CA TYR A 128 -11.90 4.65 -3.89
C TYR A 128 -11.35 5.19 -2.56
N ARG A 129 -10.24 5.93 -2.65
CA ARG A 129 -9.46 6.54 -1.55
C ARG A 129 -9.14 5.58 -0.40
N HIS A 130 -8.10 4.79 -0.62
CA HIS A 130 -7.53 3.86 0.36
C HIS A 130 -6.09 4.23 0.65
N TYR A 131 -5.65 3.94 1.87
CA TYR A 131 -4.30 4.25 2.34
C TYR A 131 -3.98 5.75 2.40
N ALA A 132 -5.00 6.60 2.40
CA ALA A 132 -4.81 8.03 2.31
C ALA A 132 -4.41 8.59 3.67
N PRO A 133 -3.36 9.43 3.74
CA PRO A 133 -3.19 10.31 4.89
C PRO A 133 -4.44 11.19 5.07
N ARG A 134 -4.64 11.70 6.28
CA ARG A 134 -5.69 12.69 6.56
C ARG A 134 -5.47 13.95 5.72
N LYS A 135 -4.21 14.33 5.51
CA LYS A 135 -3.84 15.46 4.66
C LYS A 135 -3.93 15.11 3.17
N PRO A 136 -4.29 16.07 2.30
CA PRO A 136 -4.29 15.85 0.85
C PRO A 136 -2.88 15.45 0.34
N LEU A 137 -2.84 14.35 -0.41
CA LEU A 137 -1.66 13.85 -1.09
C LEU A 137 -1.79 14.13 -2.59
N VAL A 138 -0.81 14.83 -3.14
CA VAL A 138 -0.69 15.11 -4.57
C VAL A 138 0.37 14.16 -5.13
N LEU A 139 0.02 13.34 -6.10
CA LEU A 139 0.97 12.43 -6.76
C LEU A 139 1.41 13.05 -8.08
N VAL A 140 2.70 13.34 -8.22
CA VAL A 140 3.30 13.83 -9.47
C VAL A 140 3.86 12.63 -10.25
N ILE A 141 3.12 12.18 -11.27
CA ILE A 141 3.53 11.08 -12.17
C ILE A 141 4.35 11.59 -13.36
N ASN A 142 4.07 12.80 -13.85
CA ASN A 142 4.87 13.44 -14.89
C ASN A 142 5.81 14.48 -14.26
N ARG A 143 7.12 14.28 -14.38
CA ARG A 143 8.12 15.21 -13.83
C ARG A 143 8.02 16.62 -14.42
N GLU A 144 7.50 16.78 -15.63
CA GLU A 144 7.26 18.10 -16.24
C GLU A 144 6.28 18.95 -15.42
N ASN A 145 5.36 18.30 -14.69
CA ASN A 145 4.37 18.96 -13.87
C ASN A 145 4.86 19.30 -12.46
N LEU A 146 6.08 18.90 -12.09
CA LEU A 146 6.62 19.08 -10.76
C LEU A 146 6.70 20.56 -10.37
N ASP A 147 7.24 21.42 -11.22
CA ASP A 147 7.34 22.85 -10.94
C ASP A 147 5.98 23.51 -10.72
N THR A 148 4.99 23.09 -11.51
CA THR A 148 3.60 23.55 -11.36
C THR A 148 3.03 23.11 -10.01
N ALA A 149 3.23 21.85 -9.62
CA ALA A 149 2.79 21.33 -8.34
C ALA A 149 3.48 22.05 -7.16
N LEU A 150 4.78 22.29 -7.24
CA LEU A 150 5.56 23.00 -6.20
C LEU A 150 5.15 24.46 -6.04
N LYS A 151 4.73 25.13 -7.13
CA LYS A 151 4.17 26.49 -7.10
C LYS A 151 2.76 26.52 -6.52
N LYS A 152 1.93 25.53 -6.86
CA LYS A 152 0.55 25.38 -6.36
C LYS A 152 0.52 25.03 -4.87
N TYR A 153 1.48 24.22 -4.40
CA TYR A 153 1.59 23.75 -3.03
C TYR A 153 2.95 24.12 -2.41
N PRO A 154 3.19 25.42 -2.14
CA PRO A 154 4.50 25.90 -1.69
C PRO A 154 4.94 25.32 -0.34
N ASP A 155 4.00 25.05 0.56
CA ASP A 155 4.27 24.48 1.89
C ASP A 155 4.16 22.95 1.94
N ALA A 156 4.13 22.24 0.81
CA ALA A 156 4.00 20.79 0.84
C ALA A 156 5.25 20.09 1.39
N VAL A 157 5.04 19.04 2.19
CA VAL A 157 6.09 18.04 2.44
C VAL A 157 6.28 17.18 1.20
N ILE A 158 7.53 16.89 0.85
CA ILE A 158 7.88 16.10 -0.34
C ILE A 158 8.21 14.67 0.07
N LEU A 159 7.55 13.68 -0.55
CA LEU A 159 7.84 12.26 -0.43
C LEU A 159 8.53 11.81 -1.73
N CYS A 160 9.78 11.39 -1.63
CA CYS A 160 10.58 10.99 -2.80
C CYS A 160 11.61 9.91 -2.44
N SER A 161 12.34 9.42 -3.44
CA SER A 161 13.52 8.61 -3.18
C SER A 161 14.68 9.48 -2.66
N LEU A 162 15.71 8.83 -2.13
CA LEU A 162 16.92 9.48 -1.66
C LEU A 162 17.63 10.25 -2.79
N GLU A 163 17.62 9.70 -3.99
CA GLU A 163 18.25 10.28 -5.18
C GLU A 163 17.58 11.61 -5.57
N ASP A 164 16.26 11.70 -5.47
CA ASP A 164 15.53 12.93 -5.79
C ASP A 164 15.56 13.98 -4.67
N SER A 165 15.89 13.59 -3.43
CA SER A 165 15.83 14.47 -2.25
C SER A 165 16.66 15.75 -2.38
N GLN A 166 17.77 15.69 -3.13
CA GLN A 166 18.67 16.82 -3.34
C GLN A 166 18.03 17.97 -4.14
N SER A 167 17.00 17.66 -4.94
CA SER A 167 16.28 18.66 -5.76
C SER A 167 15.36 19.56 -4.93
N PHE A 168 15.13 19.24 -3.65
CA PHE A 168 14.15 19.90 -2.79
C PHE A 168 14.79 20.64 -1.60
N LYS A 169 15.97 21.24 -1.79
CA LYS A 169 16.65 22.04 -0.75
C LYS A 169 15.73 23.13 -0.20
N GLY A 170 15.68 23.24 1.13
CA GLY A 170 14.85 24.22 1.83
C GLY A 170 13.39 23.82 2.02
N ARG A 171 12.98 22.63 1.55
CA ARG A 171 11.65 22.04 1.81
C ARG A 171 11.74 20.94 2.85
N HIS A 172 10.61 20.60 3.46
CA HIS A 172 10.50 19.41 4.30
C HIS A 172 10.41 18.18 3.40
N VAL A 173 11.35 17.25 3.54
CA VAL A 173 11.46 16.05 2.70
C VAL A 173 11.40 14.82 3.58
N ILE A 174 10.55 13.85 3.21
CA ILE A 174 10.54 12.50 3.73
C ILE A 174 11.05 11.58 2.63
N THR A 175 12.23 11.01 2.85
CA THR A 175 12.79 10.00 1.95
C THR A 175 12.16 8.64 2.21
N LEU A 176 11.62 8.03 1.15
CA LEU A 176 11.01 6.71 1.22
C LEU A 176 12.05 5.59 1.21
N GLY A 177 13.21 5.82 0.61
CA GLY A 177 14.23 4.79 0.39
C GLY A 177 15.06 5.11 -0.83
N THR A 178 15.74 4.10 -1.39
CA THR A 178 16.60 4.27 -2.57
C THR A 178 16.03 3.52 -3.76
N LEU A 179 16.31 4.00 -4.97
CA LEU A 179 15.98 3.31 -6.22
C LEU A 179 16.90 2.10 -6.45
N GLU A 180 18.09 2.09 -5.85
CA GLU A 180 18.99 0.93 -5.85
C GLU A 180 18.42 -0.24 -5.00
N GLN A 181 17.68 0.07 -3.93
CA GLN A 181 17.00 -0.92 -3.09
C GLN A 181 15.50 -0.61 -2.99
N PRO A 182 14.70 -0.83 -4.06
CA PRO A 182 13.29 -0.43 -4.12
C PRO A 182 12.39 -1.00 -3.03
N PHE A 183 12.78 -2.12 -2.41
CA PHE A 183 12.05 -2.68 -1.27
C PHE A 183 12.03 -1.73 -0.06
N THR A 184 13.07 -0.90 0.12
CA THR A 184 13.09 0.12 1.19
C THR A 184 11.97 1.15 0.99
N ILE A 185 11.70 1.54 -0.26
CA ILE A 185 10.59 2.45 -0.61
C ILE A 185 9.25 1.84 -0.22
N ALA A 186 9.03 0.55 -0.52
CA ALA A 186 7.82 -0.15 -0.12
C ALA A 186 7.70 -0.29 1.39
N GLN A 187 8.80 -0.62 2.08
CA GLN A 187 8.86 -0.79 3.53
C GLN A 187 8.44 0.48 4.27
N ASN A 188 8.92 1.64 3.82
CA ASN A 188 8.68 2.93 4.47
C ASN A 188 7.43 3.65 4.00
N LEU A 189 6.77 3.19 2.92
CA LEU A 189 5.67 3.92 2.28
C LEU A 189 4.57 4.33 3.28
N PHE A 190 3.99 3.36 3.99
CA PHE A 190 2.87 3.67 4.89
C PHE A 190 3.31 4.43 6.14
N HIS A 191 4.52 4.18 6.63
CA HIS A 191 5.08 4.97 7.73
C HIS A 191 5.22 6.44 7.30
N ALA A 192 5.79 6.71 6.13
CA ALA A 192 5.91 8.06 5.58
C ALA A 192 4.54 8.74 5.41
N LEU A 193 3.55 8.00 4.89
CA LEU A 193 2.18 8.52 4.76
C LEU A 193 1.55 8.83 6.14
N ARG A 194 1.84 8.06 7.19
CA ARG A 194 1.41 8.40 8.55
C ARG A 194 2.16 9.59 9.12
N THR A 195 3.47 9.67 8.89
CA THR A 195 4.31 10.80 9.32
C THR A 195 3.83 12.13 8.75
N VAL A 196 3.34 12.13 7.50
CA VAL A 196 2.71 13.33 6.88
C VAL A 196 1.65 13.95 7.79
N ASP A 197 0.80 13.15 8.43
CA ASP A 197 -0.31 13.66 9.24
C ASP A 197 0.17 14.40 10.50
N ASN A 198 1.36 14.07 11.01
CA ASN A 198 1.92 14.66 12.24
C ASN A 198 2.74 15.94 11.99
N LEU A 199 3.00 16.29 10.74
CA LEU A 199 3.78 17.47 10.37
C LEU A 199 2.94 18.77 10.42
N PRO A 200 3.54 19.97 10.41
CA PRO A 200 2.78 21.23 10.31
C PRO A 200 2.27 21.53 8.89
N GLN A 201 2.86 20.92 7.85
CA GLN A 201 2.49 21.16 6.45
C GLN A 201 1.05 20.71 6.15
N ARG A 202 0.35 21.46 5.28
CA ARG A 202 -1.06 21.21 4.92
C ARG A 202 -1.25 20.17 3.82
N HIS A 203 -0.26 20.02 2.94
CA HIS A 203 -0.30 19.13 1.79
C HIS A 203 0.96 18.26 1.76
N ALA A 204 0.86 17.11 1.11
CA ALA A 204 2.02 16.31 0.74
C ALA A 204 2.08 16.18 -0.79
N ILE A 205 3.30 16.21 -1.34
CA ILE A 205 3.57 15.85 -2.73
C ILE A 205 4.38 14.55 -2.71
N ALA A 206 3.89 13.49 -3.35
CA ALA A 206 4.67 12.30 -3.64
C ALA A 206 5.15 12.32 -5.09
N LEU A 207 6.43 12.03 -5.29
CA LEU A 207 6.99 11.79 -6.62
C LEU A 207 6.66 10.36 -7.06
N GLY A 208 6.20 10.23 -8.30
CA GLY A 208 5.95 8.94 -8.93
C GLY A 208 7.24 8.20 -9.26
N PHE A 209 7.13 6.88 -9.31
CA PHE A 209 8.19 5.96 -9.67
C PHE A 209 7.88 5.26 -10.99
N GLU A 210 8.92 4.81 -11.69
CA GLU A 210 8.74 3.88 -12.81
C GLU A 210 8.12 2.57 -12.26
N PRO A 211 6.96 2.13 -12.77
CA PRO A 211 6.16 1.09 -12.14
C PRO A 211 6.66 -0.32 -12.50
N ARG A 212 7.83 -0.69 -11.99
CA ARG A 212 8.49 -2.00 -12.22
C ARG A 212 8.76 -2.72 -10.90
N GLY A 213 8.71 -4.05 -10.89
CA GLY A 213 8.94 -4.84 -9.68
C GLY A 213 8.05 -4.39 -8.52
N ILE A 214 8.64 -4.17 -7.35
CA ILE A 214 7.89 -3.72 -6.16
C ILE A 214 7.33 -2.29 -6.30
N LEU A 215 7.93 -1.44 -7.15
CA LEU A 215 7.47 -0.07 -7.37
C LEU A 215 6.13 -0.03 -8.13
N PHE A 216 5.79 -1.08 -8.87
CA PHE A 216 4.45 -1.26 -9.41
C PHE A 216 3.39 -1.29 -8.28
N SER A 217 3.68 -2.03 -7.21
CA SER A 217 2.83 -2.12 -6.02
C SER A 217 2.79 -0.80 -5.26
N VAL A 218 3.93 -0.12 -5.08
CA VAL A 218 4.02 1.21 -4.46
C VAL A 218 3.17 2.23 -5.22
N MET A 219 3.31 2.29 -6.55
CA MET A 219 2.52 3.19 -7.40
C MET A 219 1.02 2.90 -7.30
N ASN A 220 0.63 1.63 -7.20
CA ASN A 220 -0.78 1.26 -6.98
C ASN A 220 -1.32 1.85 -5.65
N ARG A 221 -0.52 1.89 -4.58
CA ARG A 221 -0.90 2.49 -3.29
C ARG A 221 -0.91 4.01 -3.35
N LEU A 222 0.13 4.62 -3.90
CA LEU A 222 0.21 6.08 -4.05
C LEU A 222 -0.96 6.65 -4.86
N ARG A 223 -1.33 6.01 -5.97
CA ARG A 223 -2.49 6.41 -6.78
C ARG A 223 -3.81 6.34 -6.01
N LYS A 224 -3.96 5.36 -5.12
CA LYS A 224 -5.16 5.20 -4.28
C LYS A 224 -5.19 6.14 -3.09
N ALA A 225 -4.02 6.53 -2.58
CA ALA A 225 -3.88 7.48 -1.48
C ALA A 225 -4.03 8.93 -1.95
N ALA A 226 -3.67 9.22 -3.21
CA ALA A 226 -3.68 10.56 -3.78
C ALA A 226 -5.08 11.15 -3.89
N SER A 227 -5.22 12.40 -3.46
CA SER A 227 -6.39 13.24 -3.72
C SER A 227 -6.33 13.94 -5.07
N GLU A 228 -5.14 14.10 -5.63
CA GLU A 228 -4.88 14.70 -6.95
C GLU A 228 -3.70 13.97 -7.59
N ILE A 229 -3.80 13.66 -8.90
CA ILE A 229 -2.72 13.06 -9.68
C ILE A 229 -2.38 14.04 -10.81
N ILE A 230 -1.11 14.38 -10.94
CA ILE A 230 -0.59 15.38 -11.88
C ILE A 230 0.55 14.80 -12.72
#